data_AF-A0A962N160-F1
#
_entry.id   AF-A0A962N160-F1
#
_cell.length_a   1.000
_cell.length_b   1.000
_cell.length_c   1.000
_cell.angle_alpha   90.00
_cell.angle_beta   90.00
_cell.angle_gamma   90.00
#
_symmetry.space_group_name_H-M   'P 1'
#
loop_
_entity.id
_entity.type
_entity.pdbx_description
1 polymer ?
#
loop_
_entity_poly.entity_id
_entity_poly.type
_entity_poly.pdbx_seq_one_letter_code
_entity_poly.pdbx_strand_id
1 'polypeptide(L)'
;MRPELPDCSRVRILVAGDLMLDQYWHGQSRRISPEAPVPVVHVRTEELRPGGAGNVALNLASLGAGVTLLGLTGADANAGRLRELLQSRGVDCRFQAVPAHDTGLKLRVIAQHQQMIRLDFEDSFTAVDKSSLLHTFAQALPQTDIVLLSDYNKGTLSAVADLIRLARRQGKAVVVDPKGGDFTPYRGASLITPNRSEFEAIVGPCVDERTLEQRGQALQEQLQLDALLITRGDEGMTLLERGQPALHLPTHAREVFDVTGAGDTVIATLTAMLGAGSSLPQAMYLANVAAGIVVRKLGTATASPEEIRLALHGPAADRRGVVDEEQLQLLMQAARRQGERIIMTNGCFDLLHPGHIHYLQQARALGERLVVAVNTDASVRALKGPERPLNPLATRMAMLAALSCVDWVVPFTEDTPERLYCQLLPDVIVKGGDYRPEQVAGGDCVRANGGEVQILAFLPGHSTTALLEKIRHG
;
A
#
# COMPACT_ATOMS: atom_id res chain seq x y z
N MET A 1 -14.42 7.71 -11.28
CA MET A 1 -13.21 8.57 -11.21
C MET A 1 -12.06 7.74 -10.70
N ARG A 2 -10.91 7.78 -11.39
CA ARG A 2 -9.65 7.30 -10.82
C ARG A 2 -9.37 8.12 -9.55
N PRO A 3 -8.84 7.53 -8.47
CA PRO A 3 -8.43 8.32 -7.33
C PRO A 3 -7.33 9.28 -7.80
N GLU A 4 -7.64 10.57 -7.78
CA GLU A 4 -6.65 11.62 -8.01
C GLU A 4 -5.93 11.91 -6.70
N LEU A 5 -4.65 12.29 -6.80
CA LEU A 5 -3.90 12.80 -5.67
C LEU A 5 -4.31 14.26 -5.45
N PRO A 6 -4.95 14.60 -4.32
CA PRO A 6 -5.28 15.98 -3.98
C PRO A 6 -4.03 16.84 -3.82
N ASP A 7 -4.18 18.15 -4.02
CA ASP A 7 -3.13 19.12 -3.71
C ASP A 7 -3.03 19.37 -2.20
N CYS A 8 -1.90 18.99 -1.60
CA CYS A 8 -1.63 19.20 -0.18
C CYS A 8 -0.98 20.55 0.15
N SER A 9 -0.69 21.41 -0.84
CA SER A 9 0.06 22.67 -0.65
C SER A 9 -0.55 23.65 0.37
N ARG A 10 -1.88 23.57 0.55
CA ARG A 10 -2.64 24.40 1.48
C ARG A 10 -2.89 23.75 2.83
N VAL A 11 -2.64 22.44 2.95
CA VAL A 11 -2.91 21.69 4.17
C VAL A 11 -1.86 22.02 5.21
N ARG A 12 -2.30 22.36 6.41
CA ARG A 12 -1.46 22.63 7.58
C ARG A 12 -1.58 21.51 8.60
N ILE A 13 -0.46 20.86 8.90
CA ILE A 13 -0.43 19.68 9.76
C ILE A 13 0.45 19.97 10.97
N LEU A 14 -0.12 19.74 12.15
CA LEU A 14 0.61 19.82 13.42
C LEU A 14 0.98 18.41 13.86
N VAL A 15 2.27 18.12 13.83
CA VAL A 15 2.85 16.87 14.30
C VAL A 15 3.36 17.07 15.71
N ALA A 16 3.00 16.18 16.63
CA ALA A 16 3.64 16.07 17.94
C ALA A 16 4.09 14.63 18.17
N GLY A 17 5.33 14.41 18.58
CA GLY A 17 5.81 13.06 18.77
C GLY A 17 7.26 12.95 19.19
N ASP A 18 7.69 11.71 19.35
CA ASP A 18 9.05 11.39 19.78
C ASP A 18 10.06 11.64 18.66
N LEU A 19 11.04 12.49 18.94
CA LEU A 19 12.08 12.90 18.01
C LEU A 19 13.34 12.04 18.21
N MET A 20 13.92 11.59 17.10
CA MET A 20 15.20 10.89 17.11
C MET A 20 15.97 11.14 15.83
N LEU A 21 17.28 10.92 15.87
CA LEU A 21 18.18 10.97 14.75
C LEU A 21 18.60 9.55 14.38
N ASP A 22 18.38 9.14 13.14
CA ASP A 22 18.93 7.90 12.60
C ASP A 22 20.29 8.21 11.97
N GLN A 23 21.35 7.54 12.45
CA GLN A 23 22.71 7.70 11.95
C GLN A 23 23.21 6.40 11.34
N TYR A 24 23.86 6.49 10.18
CA TYR A 24 24.38 5.34 9.45
C TYR A 24 25.87 5.52 9.22
N TRP A 25 26.67 4.58 9.73
CA TRP A 25 28.09 4.49 9.44
C TRP A 25 28.32 3.38 8.44
N HIS A 26 28.71 3.74 7.21
CA HIS A 26 29.05 2.75 6.19
C HIS A 26 30.55 2.55 6.14
N GLY A 27 30.96 1.30 6.11
CA GLY A 27 32.36 0.92 6.05
C GLY A 27 32.59 -0.44 5.42
N GLN A 28 33.84 -0.89 5.51
CA GLN A 28 34.23 -2.23 5.13
C GLN A 28 34.80 -2.95 6.34
N SER A 29 34.44 -4.21 6.51
CA SER A 29 35.10 -5.14 7.42
C SER A 29 35.98 -6.08 6.60
N ARG A 30 37.29 -6.07 6.84
CA ARG A 30 38.27 -6.94 6.14
C ARG A 30 39.07 -7.83 7.08
N ARG A 31 38.97 -7.59 8.39
CA ARG A 31 39.73 -8.32 9.42
C ARG A 31 38.90 -8.45 10.70
N ILE A 32 39.25 -9.47 11.48
CA ILE A 32 38.80 -9.63 12.86
C ILE A 32 39.77 -8.89 13.79
N SER A 33 39.25 -8.36 14.90
CA SER A 33 40.06 -7.67 15.90
C SER A 33 41.06 -8.64 16.57
N PRO A 34 42.31 -8.22 16.83
CA PRO A 34 43.25 -9.01 17.63
C PRO A 34 42.89 -9.02 19.13
N GLU A 35 42.01 -8.12 19.58
CA GLU A 35 41.62 -7.96 20.99
C GLU A 35 40.42 -8.83 21.38
N ALA A 36 39.53 -9.11 20.42
CA ALA A 36 38.32 -9.91 20.62
C ALA A 36 37.86 -10.49 19.26
N PRO A 37 37.12 -11.62 19.24
CA PRO A 37 36.64 -12.24 17.99
C PRO A 37 35.46 -11.47 17.37
N VAL A 38 35.65 -10.17 17.12
CA VAL A 38 34.66 -9.26 16.56
C VAL A 38 35.18 -8.60 15.28
N PRO A 39 34.31 -8.31 14.30
CA PRO A 39 34.69 -7.61 13.07
C PRO A 39 35.19 -6.18 13.33
N VAL A 40 36.25 -5.75 12.64
CA VAL A 40 36.70 -4.35 12.65
C VAL A 40 36.14 -3.63 11.43
N VAL A 41 35.24 -2.67 11.66
CA VAL A 41 34.65 -1.86 10.58
C VAL A 41 35.45 -0.57 10.40
N HIS A 42 36.04 -0.39 9.23
CA HIS A 42 36.65 0.87 8.84
C HIS A 42 35.59 1.78 8.21
N VAL A 43 35.01 2.68 9.02
CA VAL A 43 33.99 3.64 8.59
C VAL A 43 34.56 4.59 7.54
N ARG A 44 33.77 4.87 6.49
CA ARG A 44 34.15 5.73 5.35
C ARG A 44 33.15 6.86 5.14
N THR A 45 31.87 6.57 5.29
CA THR A 45 30.81 7.55 5.10
C THR A 45 29.87 7.53 6.29
N GLU A 46 29.38 8.72 6.63
CA GLU A 46 28.38 8.96 7.64
C GLU A 46 27.16 9.58 6.96
N GLU A 47 25.97 9.08 7.30
CA GLU A 47 24.70 9.63 6.83
C GLU A 47 23.78 9.84 8.03
N LEU A 48 23.08 10.98 8.04
CA LEU A 48 22.13 11.36 9.08
C LEU A 48 20.74 11.53 8.47
N ARG A 49 19.73 10.97 9.13
CA ARG A 49 18.32 11.09 8.73
C ARG A 49 17.45 11.39 9.95
N PRO A 50 16.42 12.24 9.82
CA PRO A 50 15.39 12.35 10.85
C PRO A 50 14.67 11.02 11.02
N GLY A 51 14.50 10.60 12.27
CA GLY A 51 13.75 9.40 12.66
C GLY A 51 12.51 9.77 13.49
N GLY A 52 11.68 8.76 13.76
CA GLY A 52 10.47 8.94 14.56
C GLY A 52 9.51 9.96 13.96
N ALA A 53 8.97 10.84 14.80
CA ALA A 53 8.10 11.93 14.36
C ALA A 53 8.77 12.88 13.35
N GLY A 54 10.11 12.94 13.33
CA GLY A 54 10.87 13.68 12.31
C GLY A 54 10.74 13.06 10.92
N ASN A 55 10.78 11.72 10.80
CA ASN A 55 10.59 11.04 9.51
C ASN A 55 9.15 11.19 8.99
N VAL A 56 8.18 11.13 9.90
CA VAL A 56 6.77 11.42 9.59
C VAL A 56 6.61 12.85 9.04
N ALA A 57 7.20 13.84 9.70
CA ALA A 57 7.17 15.23 9.24
C ALA A 57 7.83 15.42 7.87
N LEU A 58 8.92 14.70 7.59
CA LEU A 58 9.55 14.71 6.26
C LEU A 58 8.64 14.15 5.18
N ASN A 59 7.94 13.05 5.43
CA ASN A 59 6.98 12.48 4.49
C ASN A 59 5.82 13.44 4.20
N LEU A 60 5.32 14.13 5.22
CA LEU A 60 4.30 15.16 5.05
C LEU A 60 4.80 16.34 4.20
N ALA A 61 6.00 16.84 4.51
CA ALA A 61 6.60 17.94 3.76
C ALA A 61 6.90 17.54 2.30
N SER A 62 7.32 16.31 2.04
CA SER A 62 7.57 15.83 0.66
C SER A 62 6.28 15.73 -0.16
N LEU A 63 5.13 15.53 0.48
CA LEU A 63 3.81 15.59 -0.16
C LEU A 63 3.35 17.04 -0.44
N GLY A 64 4.10 18.05 0.01
CA GLY A 64 3.80 19.47 -0.19
C GLY A 64 3.03 20.13 0.95
N ALA A 65 2.70 19.41 2.03
CA ALA A 65 1.97 19.98 3.16
C ALA A 65 2.83 20.96 3.97
N GLY A 66 2.19 21.96 4.58
CA GLY A 66 2.82 22.82 5.57
C GLY A 66 2.87 22.12 6.93
N VAL A 67 4.07 21.83 7.44
CA VAL A 67 4.25 21.02 8.66
C VAL A 67 4.83 21.84 9.80
N THR A 68 4.18 21.80 10.95
CA THR A 68 4.75 22.23 12.23
C THR A 68 5.01 21.00 13.09
N LEU A 69 6.24 20.83 13.58
CA LEU A 69 6.67 19.65 14.33
C LEU A 69 7.07 20.04 15.76
N LEU A 70 6.40 19.46 16.74
CA LEU A 70 6.66 19.60 18.16
C LEU A 70 7.21 18.29 18.71
N GLY A 71 8.15 18.40 19.64
CA GLY A 71 8.67 17.26 20.37
C GLY A 71 9.71 17.68 21.39
N LEU A 72 10.10 16.73 22.25
CA LEU A 72 11.17 16.94 23.22
C LEU A 72 12.51 16.51 22.62
N THR A 73 13.55 17.26 22.93
CA THR A 73 14.94 16.93 22.59
C THR A 73 15.83 17.17 23.79
N GLY A 74 17.06 16.66 23.75
CA GLY A 74 18.12 17.16 24.61
C GLY A 74 18.56 18.57 24.24
N ALA A 75 19.49 19.12 25.02
CA ALA A 75 20.19 20.37 24.72
C ALA A 75 21.57 20.09 24.11
N ASP A 76 21.60 19.34 23.01
CA ASP A 76 22.81 18.75 22.44
C ASP A 76 22.95 19.02 20.93
N ALA A 77 24.05 18.55 20.35
CA ALA A 77 24.35 18.70 18.92
C ALA A 77 23.41 17.89 18.02
N ASN A 78 22.85 16.78 18.51
CA ASN A 78 21.93 15.95 17.73
C ASN A 78 20.59 16.67 17.51
N ALA A 79 20.09 17.40 18.52
CA ALA A 79 18.94 18.28 18.39
C ALA A 79 19.15 19.35 17.29
N GLY A 80 20.34 19.95 17.27
CA GLY A 80 20.74 20.94 16.26
C GLY A 80 20.74 20.35 14.85
N ARG A 81 21.42 19.23 14.65
CA ARG A 81 21.49 18.51 13.36
C ARG A 81 20.11 18.07 12.88
N LEU A 82 19.28 17.54 13.78
CA LEU A 82 17.91 17.13 13.47
C LEU A 82 17.08 18.33 12.98
N ARG A 83 17.18 19.47 13.67
CA ARG A 83 16.49 20.71 13.28
C ARG A 83 16.94 21.18 11.90
N GLU A 84 18.24 21.21 11.62
CA GLU A 84 18.79 21.61 10.32
C GLU A 84 18.26 20.73 9.18
N LEU A 85 18.28 19.40 9.37
CA LEU A 85 17.77 18.44 8.38
C LEU A 85 16.30 18.69 8.06
N LEU A 86 15.47 18.93 9.07
CA LEU A 86 14.03 19.15 8.92
C LEU A 86 13.70 20.54 8.33
N GLN A 87 14.36 21.59 8.81
CA GLN A 87 14.17 22.95 8.30
C GLN A 87 14.62 23.09 6.84
N SER A 88 15.67 22.37 6.43
CA SER A 88 16.10 22.32 5.02
C SER A 88 15.01 21.77 4.07
N ARG A 89 14.01 21.08 4.63
CA ARG A 89 12.85 20.52 3.91
C ARG A 89 11.55 21.29 4.18
N GLY A 90 11.63 22.47 4.82
CA GLY A 90 10.48 23.35 5.03
C GLY A 90 9.59 23.00 6.24
N VAL A 91 10.08 22.17 7.18
CA VAL A 91 9.36 21.86 8.43
C VAL A 91 9.60 22.95 9.47
N ASP A 92 8.53 23.51 10.08
CA ASP A 92 8.62 24.41 11.23
C ASP A 92 8.86 23.61 12.52
N CYS A 93 10.12 23.56 12.97
CA CYS A 93 10.53 22.81 14.15
C CYS A 93 10.37 23.62 15.45
N ARG A 94 9.43 23.23 16.31
CA ARG A 94 9.18 23.80 17.64
C ARG A 94 9.59 22.82 18.74
N PHE A 95 10.90 22.54 18.81
CA PHE A 95 11.45 21.61 19.79
C PHE A 95 11.57 22.26 21.16
N GLN A 96 11.19 21.51 22.19
CA GLN A 96 11.45 21.88 23.58
C GLN A 96 12.66 21.10 24.08
N ALA A 97 13.77 21.80 24.28
CA ALA A 97 15.00 21.22 24.81
C ALA A 97 14.89 20.95 26.32
N VAL A 98 15.38 19.78 26.75
CA VAL A 98 15.45 19.35 28.15
C VAL A 98 16.94 19.13 28.48
N PRO A 99 17.61 20.06 29.19
CA PRO A 99 19.08 20.04 29.34
C PRO A 99 19.68 18.80 29.98
N ALA A 100 18.91 18.06 30.77
CA ALA A 100 19.37 16.86 31.48
C ALA A 100 19.07 15.56 30.73
N HIS A 101 18.74 15.62 29.45
CA HIS A 101 18.41 14.46 28.62
C HIS A 101 19.17 14.54 27.30
N ASP A 102 19.46 13.39 26.72
CA ASP A 102 20.00 13.26 25.37
C ASP A 102 18.89 13.15 24.32
N THR A 103 19.11 13.79 23.18
CA THR A 103 18.29 13.59 21.99
C THR A 103 18.51 12.18 21.46
N GLY A 104 17.41 11.43 21.29
CA GLY A 104 17.46 10.05 20.82
C GLY A 104 18.28 9.88 19.53
N LEU A 105 19.21 8.94 19.53
CA LEU A 105 20.08 8.60 18.41
C LEU A 105 20.09 7.09 18.20
N LYS A 106 19.80 6.67 16.97
CA LYS A 106 19.88 5.27 16.53
C LYS A 106 20.99 5.11 15.51
N LEU A 107 22.16 4.72 15.99
CA LEU A 107 23.34 4.52 15.17
C LEU A 107 23.38 3.09 14.61
N ARG A 108 23.41 2.94 13.29
CA ARG A 108 23.54 1.67 12.57
C ARG A 108 24.89 1.60 11.89
N VAL A 109 25.67 0.57 12.19
CA VAL A 109 26.94 0.30 11.51
C VAL A 109 26.70 -0.70 10.40
N ILE A 110 27.01 -0.32 9.16
CA ILE A 110 26.78 -1.12 7.96
C ILE A 110 28.13 -1.46 7.32
N ALA A 111 28.36 -2.75 7.06
CA ALA A 111 29.53 -3.23 6.34
C ALA A 111 29.10 -4.25 5.28
N GLN A 112 29.67 -4.14 4.07
CA GLN A 112 29.38 -5.07 2.95
C GLN A 112 27.86 -5.23 2.66
N HIS A 113 27.10 -4.14 2.75
CA HIS A 113 25.63 -4.11 2.60
C HIS A 113 24.84 -4.90 3.67
N GLN A 114 25.47 -5.25 4.79
CA GLN A 114 24.82 -5.88 5.94
C GLN A 114 24.92 -4.96 7.16
N GLN A 115 23.82 -4.89 7.93
CA GLN A 115 23.84 -4.19 9.22
C GLN A 115 24.55 -5.06 10.26
N MET A 116 25.65 -4.55 10.80
CA MET A 116 26.51 -5.25 11.76
C MET A 116 26.00 -5.10 13.19
N ILE A 117 25.68 -3.88 13.59
CA ILE A 117 25.21 -3.55 14.94
C ILE A 117 24.34 -2.29 14.89
N ARG A 118 23.40 -2.20 15.84
CA ARG A 118 22.65 -0.99 16.15
C ARG A 118 22.94 -0.58 17.59
N LEU A 119 23.26 0.69 17.78
CA LEU A 119 23.52 1.33 19.06
C LEU A 119 22.44 2.40 19.26
N ASP A 120 21.65 2.24 20.32
CA ASP A 120 20.58 3.17 20.66
C ASP A 120 21.05 4.01 21.87
N PHE A 121 21.04 5.34 21.71
CA PHE A 121 21.35 6.31 22.76
C PHE A 121 20.09 7.15 22.96
N GLU A 122 19.40 6.94 24.08
CA GLU A 122 18.10 7.59 24.31
C GLU A 122 17.79 7.66 25.80
N ASP A 123 17.24 8.80 26.21
CA ASP A 123 16.59 8.98 27.49
C ASP A 123 15.07 8.92 27.35
N SER A 124 14.39 8.52 28.42
CA SER A 124 12.94 8.61 28.48
C SER A 124 12.50 9.99 28.96
N PHE A 125 11.68 10.66 28.18
CA PHE A 125 11.08 11.93 28.55
C PHE A 125 9.78 11.78 29.36
N THR A 126 9.39 10.58 29.78
CA THR A 126 8.08 10.33 30.41
C THR A 126 7.84 11.19 31.65
N ALA A 127 8.87 11.36 32.49
CA ALA A 127 8.80 12.13 33.74
C ALA A 127 8.94 13.66 33.55
N VAL A 128 9.23 14.13 32.33
CA VAL A 128 9.37 15.57 32.05
C VAL A 128 8.00 16.25 32.06
N ASP A 129 7.90 17.42 32.69
CA ASP A 129 6.69 18.26 32.65
C ASP A 129 6.33 18.67 31.22
N LYS A 130 5.09 18.36 30.82
CA LYS A 130 4.53 18.62 29.49
C LYS A 130 3.80 19.95 29.37
N SER A 131 3.75 20.76 30.42
CA SER A 131 3.02 22.04 30.44
C SER A 131 3.45 22.99 29.30
N SER A 132 4.76 23.10 29.06
CA SER A 132 5.30 23.95 27.98
C SER A 132 4.97 23.39 26.58
N LEU A 133 5.06 22.07 26.40
CA LEU A 133 4.68 21.39 25.16
C LEU A 133 3.18 21.60 24.87
N LEU A 134 2.32 21.39 25.86
CA LEU A 134 0.88 21.60 25.76
C LEU A 134 0.53 23.06 25.43
N HIS A 135 1.23 24.01 26.03
CA HIS A 135 1.07 25.44 25.71
C HIS A 135 1.43 25.74 24.26
N THR A 136 2.60 25.28 23.81
CA THR A 136 3.07 25.49 22.43
C THR A 136 2.14 24.82 21.41
N PHE A 137 1.65 23.62 21.74
CA PHE A 137 0.68 22.88 20.94
C PHE A 137 -0.63 23.67 20.82
N ALA A 138 -1.17 24.17 21.94
CA ALA A 138 -2.40 24.96 21.95
C ALA A 138 -2.29 26.24 21.11
N GLN A 139 -1.12 26.89 21.09
CA GLN A 139 -0.86 28.07 20.26
C GLN A 139 -0.80 27.76 18.76
N ALA A 140 -0.37 26.56 18.37
CA ALA A 140 -0.28 26.15 16.96
C ALA A 140 -1.62 25.66 16.37
N LEU A 141 -2.53 25.15 17.20
CA LEU A 141 -3.81 24.57 16.77
C LEU A 141 -4.69 25.47 15.88
N PRO A 142 -4.82 26.80 16.11
CA PRO A 142 -5.70 27.64 15.30
C PRO A 142 -5.34 27.68 13.82
N GLN A 143 -4.05 27.52 13.48
CA GLN A 143 -3.54 27.54 12.11
C GLN A 143 -3.39 26.15 11.49
N THR A 144 -3.88 25.12 12.17
CA THR A 144 -3.74 23.71 11.80
C THR A 144 -5.05 23.17 11.26
N ASP A 145 -5.01 22.37 10.20
CA ASP A 145 -6.20 21.67 9.67
C ASP A 145 -6.38 20.31 10.38
N ILE A 146 -5.29 19.55 10.52
CA ILE A 146 -5.28 18.21 11.11
C ILE A 146 -4.06 17.99 12.00
N VAL A 147 -4.24 17.21 13.07
CA VAL A 147 -3.19 16.86 14.03
C VAL A 147 -2.74 15.42 13.82
N LEU A 148 -1.43 15.20 13.92
CA LEU A 148 -0.80 13.89 13.91
C LEU A 148 0.04 13.68 15.18
N LEU A 149 -0.25 12.63 15.92
CA LEU A 149 0.48 12.24 17.13
C LEU A 149 1.29 10.97 16.84
N SER A 150 2.62 11.06 16.84
CA SER A 150 3.50 9.94 16.48
C SER A 150 4.22 9.42 17.71
N ASP A 151 3.77 8.29 18.24
CA ASP A 151 4.25 7.70 19.48
C ASP A 151 5.31 6.63 19.23
N TYR A 152 6.48 6.78 19.85
CA TYR A 152 7.53 5.76 19.85
C TYR A 152 7.84 5.28 21.27
N ASN A 153 6.96 5.59 22.23
CA ASN A 153 7.11 5.30 23.64
C ASN A 153 8.42 5.87 24.23
N LYS A 154 8.83 7.08 23.79
CA LYS A 154 9.99 7.82 24.34
C LYS A 154 9.58 8.93 25.30
N GLY A 155 8.28 9.13 25.49
CA GLY A 155 7.73 9.93 26.58
C GLY A 155 7.40 11.36 26.22
N THR A 156 7.59 11.81 24.97
CA THR A 156 7.04 13.10 24.50
C THR A 156 5.52 13.11 24.63
N LEU A 157 4.90 11.99 24.28
CA LEU A 157 3.45 11.80 24.30
C LEU A 157 2.93 11.20 25.62
N SER A 158 3.65 11.34 26.74
CA SER A 158 3.13 10.91 28.05
C SER A 158 1.85 11.64 28.49
N ALA A 159 1.56 12.81 27.88
CA ALA A 159 0.32 13.58 28.04
C ALA A 159 -0.59 13.53 26.78
N VAL A 160 -0.55 12.44 25.99
CA VAL A 160 -1.30 12.31 24.72
C VAL A 160 -2.80 12.56 24.86
N ALA A 161 -3.41 12.13 25.97
CA ALA A 161 -4.84 12.34 26.23
C ALA A 161 -5.21 13.84 26.30
N ASP A 162 -4.31 14.68 26.82
CA ASP A 162 -4.53 16.13 26.87
C ASP A 162 -4.33 16.79 25.50
N LEU A 163 -3.37 16.33 24.71
CA LEU A 163 -3.18 16.77 23.32
C LEU A 163 -4.41 16.45 22.46
N ILE A 164 -4.92 15.22 22.54
CA ILE A 164 -6.15 14.79 21.86
C ILE A 164 -7.32 15.69 22.29
N ARG A 165 -7.50 15.89 23.61
CA ARG A 165 -8.60 16.72 24.14
C ARG A 165 -8.52 18.17 23.65
N LEU A 166 -7.34 18.78 23.64
CA LEU A 166 -7.15 20.15 23.16
C LEU A 166 -7.51 20.28 21.67
N ALA A 167 -7.03 19.36 20.85
CA ALA A 167 -7.29 19.37 19.40
C ALA A 167 -8.78 19.11 19.09
N ARG A 168 -9.39 18.09 19.71
CA ARG A 168 -10.80 17.75 19.50
C ARG A 168 -11.75 18.85 19.97
N ARG A 169 -11.45 19.56 21.06
CA ARG A 169 -12.21 20.74 21.51
C ARG A 169 -12.24 21.88 20.49
N GLN A 170 -11.23 21.98 19.64
CA GLN A 170 -11.17 22.95 18.53
C GLN A 170 -11.70 22.37 17.21
N GLY A 171 -12.34 21.19 17.23
CA GLY A 171 -12.88 20.53 16.06
C GLY A 171 -11.83 19.97 15.10
N LYS A 172 -10.56 19.82 15.53
CA LYS A 172 -9.49 19.26 14.70
C LYS A 172 -9.56 17.73 14.70
N ALA A 173 -9.36 17.13 13.54
CA ALA A 173 -9.16 15.68 13.45
C ALA A 173 -7.80 15.31 14.06
N VAL A 174 -7.73 14.18 14.76
CA VAL A 174 -6.51 13.70 15.40
C VAL A 174 -6.20 12.29 14.94
N VAL A 175 -5.09 12.13 14.24
CA VAL A 175 -4.56 10.84 13.79
C VAL A 175 -3.42 10.45 14.73
N VAL A 176 -3.36 9.19 15.15
CA VAL A 176 -2.34 8.70 16.10
C VAL A 176 -1.65 7.46 15.54
N ASP A 177 -0.31 7.48 15.55
CA ASP A 177 0.51 6.29 15.43
C ASP A 177 0.73 5.72 16.84
N PRO A 178 0.04 4.63 17.22
CA PRO A 178 0.06 4.19 18.61
C PRO A 178 1.31 3.36 18.92
N LYS A 179 1.70 3.33 20.20
CA LYS A 179 2.76 2.43 20.69
C LYS A 179 2.44 1.86 22.06
N GLY A 180 3.06 0.73 22.37
CA GLY A 180 2.97 0.10 23.69
C GLY A 180 1.81 -0.89 23.82
N GLY A 181 1.59 -1.34 25.06
CA GLY A 181 0.61 -2.38 25.41
C GLY A 181 -0.71 -1.85 25.96
N ASP A 182 -0.96 -0.55 25.91
CA ASP A 182 -2.22 0.08 26.33
C ASP A 182 -2.57 1.25 25.40
N PHE A 183 -3.74 1.17 24.76
CA PHE A 183 -4.25 2.22 23.87
C PHE A 183 -5.29 3.13 24.55
N THR A 184 -5.61 2.90 25.82
CA THR A 184 -6.52 3.75 26.60
C THR A 184 -6.15 5.24 26.57
N PRO A 185 -4.87 5.64 26.59
CA PRO A 185 -4.48 7.05 26.49
C PRO A 185 -4.93 7.72 25.18
N TYR A 186 -5.14 6.96 24.11
CA TYR A 186 -5.54 7.48 22.79
C TYR A 186 -7.05 7.67 22.62
N ARG A 187 -7.83 7.48 23.68
CA ARG A 187 -9.29 7.63 23.68
C ARG A 187 -9.73 8.98 23.11
N GLY A 188 -10.69 8.95 22.19
CA GLY A 188 -11.30 10.14 21.57
C GLY A 188 -10.53 10.72 20.39
N ALA A 189 -9.42 10.08 19.98
CA ALA A 189 -8.78 10.37 18.71
C ALA A 189 -9.73 10.08 17.53
N SER A 190 -9.51 10.73 16.39
CA SER A 190 -10.29 10.45 15.18
C SER A 190 -9.91 9.10 14.59
N LEU A 191 -8.61 8.84 14.51
CA LEU A 191 -8.07 7.64 13.88
C LEU A 191 -6.82 7.20 14.63
N ILE A 192 -6.69 5.90 14.85
CA ILE A 192 -5.41 5.28 15.25
C ILE A 192 -4.99 4.25 14.20
N THR A 193 -3.68 4.09 13.99
CA THR A 193 -3.13 3.25 12.91
C THR A 193 -2.16 2.15 13.37
N PRO A 194 -2.56 1.22 14.25
CA PRO A 194 -1.65 0.17 14.72
C PRO A 194 -1.29 -0.80 13.59
N ASN A 195 -0.09 -1.39 13.68
CA ASN A 195 0.19 -2.60 12.91
C ASN A 195 -0.49 -3.83 13.53
N ARG A 196 -0.54 -4.94 12.79
CA ARG A 196 -1.17 -6.20 13.25
C ARG A 196 -0.64 -6.65 14.62
N SER A 197 0.67 -6.61 14.83
CA SER A 197 1.28 -7.05 16.10
C SER A 197 0.91 -6.14 17.26
N GLU A 198 0.90 -4.82 17.05
CA GLU A 198 0.46 -3.83 18.05
C GLU A 198 -1.02 -4.01 18.37
N PHE A 199 -1.86 -4.21 17.35
CA PHE A 199 -3.28 -4.45 17.54
C PHE A 199 -3.55 -5.75 18.31
N GLU A 200 -2.94 -6.87 17.92
CA GLU A 200 -3.10 -8.17 18.57
C GLU A 200 -2.53 -8.19 19.99
N ALA A 201 -1.53 -7.35 20.30
CA ALA A 201 -1.05 -7.17 21.67
C ALA A 201 -2.13 -6.60 22.60
N ILE A 202 -3.08 -5.81 22.06
CA ILE A 202 -4.18 -5.21 22.82
C ILE A 202 -5.40 -6.12 22.86
N VAL A 203 -5.81 -6.66 21.71
CA VAL A 203 -7.08 -7.40 21.58
C VAL A 203 -6.92 -8.92 21.61
N GLY A 204 -5.69 -9.42 21.66
CA GLY A 204 -5.33 -10.82 21.51
C GLY A 204 -5.22 -11.27 20.05
N PRO A 205 -4.73 -12.49 19.79
CA PRO A 205 -4.47 -13.01 18.43
C PRO A 205 -5.74 -13.11 17.57
N CYS A 206 -5.66 -12.71 16.30
CA CYS A 206 -6.78 -12.78 15.35
C CYS A 206 -6.50 -13.87 14.31
N VAL A 207 -7.35 -14.91 14.30
CA VAL A 207 -7.16 -16.10 13.45
C VAL A 207 -7.74 -15.96 12.04
N ASP A 208 -8.72 -15.07 11.86
CA ASP A 208 -9.38 -14.78 10.59
C ASP A 208 -9.82 -13.30 10.52
N GLU A 209 -10.27 -12.87 9.35
CA GLU A 209 -10.70 -11.48 9.11
C GLU A 209 -11.91 -11.12 9.97
N ARG A 210 -12.85 -12.05 10.15
CA ARG A 210 -14.03 -11.87 10.99
C ARG A 210 -13.67 -11.55 12.44
N THR A 211 -12.71 -12.27 13.02
CA THR A 211 -12.22 -12.04 14.38
C THR A 211 -11.53 -10.69 14.48
N LEU A 212 -10.73 -10.34 13.47
CA LEU A 212 -10.04 -9.05 13.39
C LEU A 212 -11.05 -7.88 13.33
N GLU A 213 -12.08 -7.98 12.49
CA GLU A 213 -13.16 -7.00 12.39
C GLU A 213 -13.91 -6.85 13.71
N GLN A 214 -14.38 -7.95 14.31
CA GLN A 214 -15.15 -7.93 15.55
C GLN A 214 -14.36 -7.29 16.70
N ARG A 215 -13.10 -7.71 16.88
CA ARG A 215 -12.24 -7.15 17.94
C ARG A 215 -11.85 -5.72 17.66
N GLY A 216 -11.65 -5.37 16.38
CA GLY A 216 -11.31 -4.02 15.97
C GLY A 216 -12.47 -3.04 16.19
N GLN A 217 -13.70 -3.45 15.86
CA GLN A 217 -14.91 -2.68 16.16
C GLN A 217 -15.10 -2.50 17.66
N ALA A 218 -14.92 -3.56 18.46
CA ALA A 218 -15.00 -3.45 19.92
C ALA A 218 -13.95 -2.47 20.48
N LEU A 219 -12.71 -2.50 19.99
CA LEU A 219 -11.66 -1.57 20.38
C LEU A 219 -11.98 -0.13 19.94
N GLN A 220 -12.46 0.05 18.71
CA GLN A 220 -12.88 1.35 18.17
C GLN A 220 -13.97 2.00 19.03
N GLU A 221 -14.99 1.21 19.43
CA GLU A 221 -16.06 1.64 20.33
C GLU A 221 -15.52 1.94 21.73
N GLN A 222 -14.73 1.03 22.29
CA GLN A 222 -14.13 1.18 23.62
C GLN A 222 -13.32 2.47 23.72
N LEU A 223 -12.53 2.81 22.70
CA LEU A 223 -11.69 4.00 22.66
C LEU A 223 -12.41 5.24 22.09
N GLN A 224 -13.68 5.11 21.69
CA GLN A 224 -14.48 6.20 21.12
C GLN A 224 -13.85 6.83 19.87
N LEU A 225 -13.29 6.01 19.00
CA LEU A 225 -12.64 6.46 17.77
C LEU A 225 -13.64 6.67 16.64
N ASP A 226 -13.37 7.61 15.74
CA ASP A 226 -14.16 7.77 14.51
C ASP A 226 -13.87 6.60 13.55
N ALA A 227 -12.59 6.19 13.45
CA ALA A 227 -12.13 5.03 12.68
C ALA A 227 -10.89 4.35 13.31
N LEU A 228 -10.62 3.11 12.89
CA LEU A 228 -9.43 2.32 13.21
C LEU A 228 -8.86 1.76 11.89
N LEU A 229 -7.57 1.99 11.61
CA LEU A 229 -6.90 1.45 10.43
C LEU A 229 -5.79 0.50 10.87
N ILE A 230 -5.91 -0.78 10.55
CA ILE A 230 -4.92 -1.80 10.92
C ILE A 230 -4.03 -2.08 9.72
N THR A 231 -2.72 -1.81 9.83
CA THR A 231 -1.77 -2.20 8.78
C THR A 231 -1.30 -3.64 8.97
N ARG A 232 -1.38 -4.45 7.92
CA ARG A 232 -1.16 -5.90 7.94
C ARG A 232 0.03 -6.34 7.08
N GLY A 233 0.99 -5.45 6.82
CA GLY A 233 2.19 -5.76 6.04
C GLY A 233 1.86 -6.17 4.60
N ASP A 234 2.23 -7.40 4.23
CA ASP A 234 1.98 -7.99 2.91
C ASP A 234 0.50 -8.30 2.66
N GLU A 235 -0.31 -8.48 3.71
CA GLU A 235 -1.77 -8.62 3.59
C GLU A 235 -2.47 -7.26 3.32
N GLY A 236 -1.75 -6.14 3.38
CA GLY A 236 -2.28 -4.80 3.10
C GLY A 236 -2.83 -4.08 4.33
N MET A 237 -4.07 -3.60 4.29
CA MET A 237 -4.70 -2.79 5.34
C MET A 237 -6.18 -3.10 5.53
N THR A 238 -6.67 -2.97 6.77
CA THR A 238 -8.10 -3.07 7.11
C THR A 238 -8.57 -1.78 7.77
N LEU A 239 -9.57 -1.12 7.19
CA LEU A 239 -10.23 0.06 7.75
C LEU A 239 -11.57 -0.32 8.39
N LEU A 240 -11.76 0.13 9.63
CA LEU A 240 -12.99 0.00 10.40
C LEU A 240 -13.50 1.41 10.71
N GLU A 241 -14.60 1.81 10.07
CA GLU A 241 -15.23 3.11 10.24
C GLU A 241 -16.61 2.94 10.89
N ARG A 242 -16.97 3.85 11.80
CA ARG A 242 -18.20 3.70 12.58
C ARG A 242 -19.44 3.69 11.68
N GLY A 243 -20.24 2.63 11.80
CA GLY A 243 -21.48 2.47 11.02
C GLY A 243 -21.26 2.13 9.55
N GLN A 244 -20.04 1.81 9.14
CA GLN A 244 -19.69 1.34 7.79
C GLN A 244 -19.20 -0.11 7.84
N PRO A 245 -19.36 -0.88 6.75
CA PRO A 245 -18.73 -2.20 6.65
C PRO A 245 -17.20 -2.07 6.68
N ALA A 246 -16.53 -3.11 7.17
CA ALA A 246 -15.08 -3.19 7.12
C ALA A 246 -14.60 -3.13 5.67
N LEU A 247 -13.50 -2.42 5.44
CA LEU A 247 -12.87 -2.31 4.13
C LEU A 247 -11.46 -2.89 4.19
N HIS A 248 -11.25 -3.96 3.46
CA HIS A 248 -9.95 -4.60 3.29
C HIS A 248 -9.33 -4.14 1.97
N LEU A 249 -8.05 -3.78 2.03
CA LEU A 249 -7.28 -3.37 0.86
C LEU A 249 -5.97 -4.18 0.83
N PRO A 250 -5.75 -5.05 -0.18
CA PRO A 250 -4.51 -5.79 -0.31
C PRO A 250 -3.32 -4.85 -0.55
N THR A 251 -2.11 -5.28 -0.23
CA THR A 251 -0.91 -4.45 -0.42
C THR A 251 -0.73 -4.06 -1.89
N HIS A 252 -0.30 -2.82 -2.12
CA HIS A 252 0.11 -2.37 -3.46
C HIS A 252 1.55 -2.79 -3.81
N ALA A 253 2.33 -3.24 -2.83
CA ALA A 253 3.71 -3.67 -3.03
C ALA A 253 3.77 -5.05 -3.68
N ARG A 254 4.45 -5.16 -4.84
CA ARG A 254 4.76 -6.46 -5.48
C ARG A 254 6.19 -6.95 -5.23
N GLU A 255 7.10 -6.03 -4.93
CA GLU A 255 8.51 -6.29 -4.63
C GLU A 255 8.93 -5.45 -3.42
N VAL A 256 9.53 -6.08 -2.40
CA VAL A 256 9.92 -5.45 -1.14
C VAL A 256 11.44 -5.51 -1.00
N PHE A 257 12.07 -4.35 -0.88
CA PHE A 257 13.51 -4.21 -0.66
C PHE A 257 13.82 -3.86 0.80
N ASP A 258 13.14 -2.85 1.36
CA ASP A 258 13.32 -2.40 2.75
C ASP A 258 11.98 -1.89 3.30
N VAL A 259 11.54 -2.40 4.45
CA VAL A 259 10.27 -2.01 5.09
C VAL A 259 10.41 -0.87 6.08
N THR A 260 11.65 -0.39 6.29
CA THR A 260 11.95 0.64 7.29
C THR A 260 11.25 1.96 6.96
N GLY A 261 10.39 2.45 7.86
CA GLY A 261 9.67 3.71 7.67
C GLY A 261 8.43 3.62 6.76
N ALA A 262 8.01 2.41 6.36
CA ALA A 262 6.78 2.23 5.59
C ALA A 262 5.55 2.68 6.38
N GLY A 263 5.51 2.40 7.70
CA GLY A 263 4.45 2.86 8.60
C GLY A 263 4.37 4.40 8.68
N ASP A 264 5.51 5.06 8.84
CA ASP A 264 5.59 6.53 8.83
C ASP A 264 5.05 7.12 7.52
N THR A 265 5.33 6.46 6.39
CA THR A 265 4.83 6.87 5.07
C THR A 265 3.32 6.69 4.97
N VAL A 266 2.78 5.57 5.47
CA VAL A 266 1.34 5.29 5.49
C VAL A 266 0.63 6.38 6.28
N ILE A 267 1.03 6.62 7.53
CA ILE A 267 0.32 7.55 8.41
C ILE A 267 0.49 9.01 7.96
N ALA A 268 1.67 9.39 7.45
CA ALA A 268 1.88 10.71 6.86
C ALA A 268 0.97 10.92 5.65
N THR A 269 0.97 9.98 4.69
CA THR A 269 0.14 10.10 3.48
C THR A 269 -1.34 10.15 3.84
N LEU A 270 -1.79 9.25 4.70
CA LEU A 270 -3.16 9.20 5.21
C LEU A 270 -3.58 10.54 5.82
N THR A 271 -2.75 11.10 6.70
CA THR A 271 -3.02 12.39 7.36
C THR A 271 -3.07 13.55 6.36
N ALA A 272 -2.13 13.60 5.41
CA ALA A 272 -2.12 14.64 4.38
C ALA A 272 -3.36 14.59 3.49
N MET A 273 -3.79 13.38 3.11
CA MET A 273 -4.99 13.19 2.29
C MET A 273 -6.27 13.56 3.03
N LEU A 274 -6.38 13.20 4.31
CA LEU A 274 -7.49 13.60 5.16
C LEU A 274 -7.53 15.13 5.36
N GLY A 275 -6.38 15.76 5.59
CA GLY A 275 -6.27 17.21 5.67
C GLY A 275 -6.64 17.92 4.35
N ALA A 276 -6.44 17.26 3.21
CA ALA A 276 -6.88 17.74 1.89
C ALA A 276 -8.37 17.44 1.59
N GLY A 277 -9.11 16.85 2.52
CA GLY A 277 -10.54 16.57 2.38
C GLY A 277 -10.89 15.24 1.71
N SER A 278 -9.94 14.32 1.57
CA SER A 278 -10.22 12.96 1.07
C SER A 278 -11.07 12.16 2.07
N SER A 279 -11.87 11.23 1.56
CA SER A 279 -12.51 10.21 2.42
C SER A 279 -11.47 9.25 3.00
N LEU A 280 -11.77 8.61 4.13
CA LEU A 280 -10.89 7.60 4.73
C LEU A 280 -10.51 6.46 3.77
N PRO A 281 -11.46 5.86 3.00
CA PRO A 281 -11.11 4.86 1.98
C PRO A 281 -10.14 5.37 0.91
N GLN A 282 -10.32 6.60 0.44
CA GLN A 282 -9.42 7.20 -0.56
C GLN A 282 -8.04 7.49 0.04
N ALA A 283 -7.99 8.04 1.26
CA ALA A 283 -6.76 8.31 1.97
C ALA A 283 -5.98 7.01 2.26
N MET A 284 -6.66 5.95 2.70
CA MET A 284 -6.07 4.62 2.88
C MET A 284 -5.52 4.07 1.56
N TYR A 285 -6.26 4.19 0.46
CA TYR A 285 -5.80 3.74 -0.84
C TYR A 285 -4.49 4.43 -1.26
N LEU A 286 -4.44 5.76 -1.15
CA LEU A 286 -3.25 6.55 -1.49
C LEU A 286 -2.07 6.24 -0.56
N ALA A 287 -2.33 6.03 0.74
CA ALA A 287 -1.32 5.59 1.69
C ALA A 287 -0.73 4.22 1.34
N ASN A 288 -1.57 3.28 0.86
CA ASN A 288 -1.11 1.97 0.40
C ASN A 288 -0.18 2.07 -0.81
N VAL A 289 -0.55 2.94 -1.77
CA VAL A 289 0.27 3.20 -2.97
C VAL A 289 1.61 3.82 -2.56
N ALA A 290 1.60 4.81 -1.67
CA ALA A 290 2.81 5.44 -1.15
C ALA A 290 3.71 4.43 -0.43
N ALA A 291 3.14 3.57 0.42
CA ALA A 291 3.85 2.47 1.07
C ALA A 291 4.52 1.54 0.05
N GLY A 292 3.79 1.13 -0.99
CA GLY A 292 4.32 0.29 -2.07
C GLY A 292 5.46 0.94 -2.87
N ILE A 293 5.52 2.27 -2.91
CA ILE A 293 6.66 3.01 -3.50
C ILE A 293 7.87 2.98 -2.58
N VAL A 294 7.71 3.33 -1.30
CA VAL A 294 8.85 3.47 -0.38
C VAL A 294 9.50 2.14 -0.03
N VAL A 295 8.74 1.04 0.01
CA VAL A 295 9.32 -0.28 0.32
C VAL A 295 10.28 -0.79 -0.75
N ARG A 296 10.33 -0.12 -1.92
CA ARG A 296 11.28 -0.39 -3.01
C ARG A 296 12.55 0.45 -2.93
N LYS A 297 12.66 1.34 -1.94
CA LYS A 297 13.79 2.24 -1.74
C LYS A 297 14.55 1.83 -0.48
N LEU A 298 15.82 2.21 -0.38
CA LEU A 298 16.66 1.89 0.79
C LEU A 298 16.51 2.92 1.92
N GLY A 299 16.28 2.43 3.14
CA GLY A 299 16.12 3.23 4.35
C GLY A 299 14.81 4.03 4.40
N THR A 300 14.76 5.04 5.28
CA THR A 300 13.62 5.96 5.46
C THR A 300 13.43 6.92 4.27
N ALA A 301 13.06 6.36 3.12
CA ALA A 301 12.74 7.12 1.92
C ALA A 301 11.31 7.68 1.99
N THR A 302 11.05 8.69 1.17
CA THR A 302 9.71 9.30 1.02
C THR A 302 9.14 9.01 -0.37
N ALA A 303 7.80 9.06 -0.48
CA ALA A 303 7.11 9.02 -1.77
C ALA A 303 6.74 10.45 -2.21
N SER A 304 7.22 10.87 -3.38
CA SER A 304 6.86 12.17 -3.94
C SER A 304 5.46 12.17 -4.57
N PRO A 305 4.77 13.32 -4.66
CA PRO A 305 3.50 13.44 -5.37
C PRO A 305 3.57 12.98 -6.83
N GLU A 306 4.71 13.14 -7.50
CA GLU A 306 4.92 12.68 -8.87
C GLU A 306 5.01 11.16 -8.95
N GLU A 307 5.74 10.51 -8.03
CA GLU A 307 5.81 9.05 -7.96
C GLU A 307 4.45 8.44 -7.63
N ILE A 308 3.68 9.08 -6.74
CA ILE A 308 2.33 8.63 -6.42
C ILE A 308 1.41 8.81 -7.63
N ARG A 309 1.42 9.98 -8.30
CA ARG A 309 0.67 10.19 -9.55
C ARG A 309 1.07 9.20 -10.64
N LEU A 310 2.35 8.88 -10.77
CA LEU A 310 2.84 7.88 -11.71
C LEU A 310 2.41 6.47 -11.31
N ALA A 311 2.35 6.14 -10.02
CA ALA A 311 1.81 4.87 -9.56
C ALA A 311 0.27 4.78 -9.73
N LEU A 312 -0.43 5.92 -9.76
CA LEU A 312 -1.87 6.04 -10.00
C LEU A 312 -2.26 6.12 -11.49
N HIS A 313 -1.34 6.53 -12.37
CA HIS A 313 -1.64 6.81 -13.79
C HIS A 313 -0.64 6.22 -14.80
N GLY A 314 0.51 5.72 -14.37
CA GLY A 314 1.56 5.17 -15.23
C GLY A 314 1.27 3.74 -15.71
N PRO A 315 2.18 3.12 -16.47
CA PRO A 315 2.02 1.74 -16.98
C PRO A 315 1.82 0.69 -15.88
N ALA A 316 2.22 0.99 -14.64
CA ALA A 316 2.00 0.17 -13.45
C ALA A 316 0.65 0.45 -12.73
N ALA A 317 -0.04 1.54 -13.08
CA ALA A 317 -1.41 1.85 -12.65
C ALA A 317 -2.46 1.16 -13.52
N ASP A 318 -2.04 0.69 -14.68
CA ASP A 318 -2.76 -0.32 -15.43
C ASP A 318 -2.72 -1.58 -14.57
N ARG A 319 -3.85 -1.84 -13.90
CA ARG A 319 -4.14 -2.97 -13.00
C ARG A 319 -4.08 -4.30 -13.75
N ARG A 320 -3.07 -4.51 -14.58
CA ARG A 320 -2.96 -5.65 -15.45
C ARG A 320 -2.40 -6.84 -14.71
N GLY A 321 -2.84 -8.02 -15.13
CA GLY A 321 -2.31 -9.27 -14.66
C GLY A 321 -3.36 -10.28 -14.25
N VAL A 322 -2.90 -11.27 -13.50
CA VAL A 322 -3.74 -12.35 -12.97
C VAL A 322 -4.55 -11.84 -11.77
N VAL A 323 -5.85 -12.12 -11.79
CA VAL A 323 -6.81 -11.72 -10.77
C VAL A 323 -7.76 -12.87 -10.46
N ASP A 324 -8.32 -12.88 -9.25
CA ASP A 324 -9.47 -13.73 -8.93
C ASP A 324 -10.79 -13.08 -9.38
N GLU A 325 -11.91 -13.80 -9.22
CA GLU A 325 -13.23 -13.32 -9.68
C GLU A 325 -13.73 -12.11 -8.89
N GLU A 326 -13.48 -12.04 -7.58
CA GLU A 326 -13.91 -10.92 -6.73
C GLU A 326 -13.16 -9.64 -7.09
N GLN A 327 -11.84 -9.76 -7.25
CA GLN A 327 -10.97 -8.69 -7.74
C GLN A 327 -11.41 -8.25 -9.13
N LEU A 328 -11.64 -9.18 -10.06
CA LEU A 328 -12.09 -8.85 -11.41
C LEU A 328 -13.41 -8.08 -11.39
N GLN A 329 -14.36 -8.47 -10.55
CA GLN A 329 -15.64 -7.78 -10.42
C GLN A 329 -15.44 -6.32 -9.96
N LEU A 330 -14.58 -6.08 -8.96
CA LEU A 330 -14.24 -4.73 -8.50
C LEU A 330 -13.54 -3.90 -9.58
N LEU A 331 -12.62 -4.52 -10.33
CA LEU A 331 -11.88 -3.91 -11.42
C LEU A 331 -12.80 -3.50 -12.59
N MET A 332 -13.69 -4.40 -13.00
CA MET A 332 -14.68 -4.14 -14.06
C MET A 332 -15.68 -3.07 -13.64
N GLN A 333 -16.17 -3.06 -12.39
CA GLN A 333 -17.02 -1.98 -11.89
C GLN A 333 -16.31 -0.63 -11.93
N ALA A 334 -15.02 -0.58 -11.57
CA ALA A 334 -14.23 0.64 -11.62
C ALA A 334 -14.01 1.14 -13.06
N ALA A 335 -13.81 0.24 -14.03
CA ALA A 335 -13.70 0.56 -15.45
C ALA A 335 -15.02 1.09 -16.04
N ARG A 336 -16.16 0.46 -15.70
CA ARG A 336 -17.49 0.96 -16.09
C ARG A 336 -17.77 2.37 -15.59
N ARG A 337 -17.41 2.67 -14.34
CA ARG A 337 -17.54 4.04 -13.78
C ARG A 337 -16.63 5.06 -14.47
N GLN A 338 -15.69 4.62 -15.29
CA GLN A 338 -14.82 5.46 -16.13
C GLN A 338 -15.30 5.53 -17.58
N GLY A 339 -16.41 4.85 -17.93
CA GLY A 339 -16.89 4.75 -19.31
C GLY A 339 -16.01 3.89 -20.21
N GLU A 340 -15.12 3.07 -19.64
CA GLU A 340 -14.28 2.14 -20.39
C GLU A 340 -15.14 0.94 -20.84
N ARG A 341 -15.12 0.61 -22.15
CA ARG A 341 -15.78 -0.56 -22.72
C ARG A 341 -14.95 -1.82 -22.46
N ILE A 342 -15.59 -2.84 -21.93
CA ILE A 342 -14.95 -4.07 -21.43
C ILE A 342 -15.25 -5.24 -22.36
N ILE A 343 -14.18 -5.85 -22.84
CA ILE A 343 -14.17 -6.96 -23.77
C ILE A 343 -13.72 -8.19 -23.02
N MET A 344 -14.42 -9.31 -23.24
CA MET A 344 -14.06 -10.57 -22.62
C MET A 344 -13.99 -11.69 -23.66
N THR A 345 -12.95 -12.50 -23.54
CA THR A 345 -12.78 -13.74 -24.31
C THR A 345 -12.36 -14.86 -23.36
N ASN A 346 -12.46 -16.11 -23.81
CA ASN A 346 -11.95 -17.23 -23.04
C ASN A 346 -11.28 -18.30 -23.92
N GLY A 347 -10.50 -19.17 -23.29
CA GLY A 347 -9.93 -20.34 -23.94
C GLY A 347 -8.89 -21.06 -23.08
N CYS A 348 -8.36 -22.17 -23.61
CA CYS A 348 -7.33 -22.93 -22.91
C CYS A 348 -5.95 -22.26 -22.96
N PHE A 349 -5.60 -21.60 -24.07
CA PHE A 349 -4.29 -20.96 -24.31
C PHE A 349 -3.08 -21.82 -23.90
N ASP A 350 -3.12 -23.10 -24.29
CA ASP A 350 -2.13 -24.09 -23.84
C ASP A 350 -0.73 -23.83 -24.42
N LEU A 351 -0.65 -23.57 -25.73
CA LEU A 351 0.55 -23.04 -26.37
C LEU A 351 0.16 -21.76 -27.12
N LEU A 352 0.76 -20.63 -26.74
CA LEU A 352 0.58 -19.39 -27.47
C LEU A 352 1.30 -19.46 -28.82
N HIS A 353 0.67 -18.93 -29.85
CA HIS A 353 1.21 -18.81 -31.19
C HIS A 353 0.73 -17.49 -31.80
N PRO A 354 1.32 -17.02 -32.92
CA PRO A 354 0.97 -15.73 -33.52
C PRO A 354 -0.53 -15.52 -33.76
N GLY A 355 -1.25 -16.57 -34.16
CA GLY A 355 -2.72 -16.54 -34.27
C GLY A 355 -3.45 -16.11 -32.98
N HIS A 356 -3.04 -16.58 -31.79
CA HIS A 356 -3.62 -16.13 -30.51
C HIS A 356 -3.29 -14.67 -30.23
N ILE A 357 -2.06 -14.23 -30.49
CA ILE A 357 -1.64 -12.85 -30.25
C ILE A 357 -2.46 -11.90 -31.12
N HIS A 358 -2.60 -12.21 -32.41
CA HIS A 358 -3.39 -11.41 -33.33
C HIS A 358 -4.88 -11.38 -32.95
N TYR A 359 -5.44 -12.54 -32.58
CA TYR A 359 -6.82 -12.64 -32.10
C TYR A 359 -7.06 -11.74 -30.86
N LEU A 360 -6.17 -11.79 -29.87
CA LEU A 360 -6.28 -10.97 -28.67
C LEU A 360 -6.10 -9.47 -28.98
N GLN A 361 -5.22 -9.11 -29.93
CA GLN A 361 -5.07 -7.73 -30.39
C GLN A 361 -6.33 -7.22 -31.09
N GLN A 362 -6.97 -8.03 -31.94
CA GLN A 362 -8.24 -7.68 -32.55
C GLN A 362 -9.36 -7.54 -31.51
N ALA A 363 -9.43 -8.45 -30.53
CA ALA A 363 -10.39 -8.36 -29.43
C ALA A 363 -10.19 -7.06 -28.64
N ARG A 364 -8.94 -6.72 -28.30
CA ARG A 364 -8.60 -5.47 -27.59
C ARG A 364 -8.93 -4.22 -28.42
N ALA A 365 -8.98 -4.29 -29.74
CA ALA A 365 -9.36 -3.16 -30.58
C ALA A 365 -10.85 -2.80 -30.49
N LEU A 366 -11.69 -3.66 -29.92
CA LEU A 366 -13.14 -3.43 -29.77
C LEU A 366 -13.50 -2.57 -28.54
N GLY A 367 -12.53 -2.17 -27.71
CA GLY A 367 -12.73 -1.19 -26.63
C GLY A 367 -11.56 -1.12 -25.67
N GLU A 368 -11.74 -0.57 -24.48
CA GLU A 368 -10.65 -0.08 -23.63
C GLU A 368 -10.01 -1.14 -22.72
N ARG A 369 -10.72 -2.22 -22.39
CA ARG A 369 -10.22 -3.28 -21.50
C ARG A 369 -10.43 -4.66 -22.08
N LEU A 370 -9.40 -5.50 -22.10
CA LEU A 370 -9.50 -6.92 -22.48
C LEU A 370 -9.30 -7.85 -21.29
N VAL A 371 -10.30 -8.69 -21.05
CA VAL A 371 -10.30 -9.76 -20.05
C VAL A 371 -10.20 -11.11 -20.75
N VAL A 372 -9.29 -11.96 -20.27
CA VAL A 372 -9.11 -13.32 -20.78
C VAL A 372 -9.42 -14.32 -19.67
N ALA A 373 -10.51 -15.06 -19.82
CA ALA A 373 -10.85 -16.18 -18.94
C ALA A 373 -10.16 -17.47 -19.40
N VAL A 374 -9.47 -18.15 -18.48
CA VAL A 374 -8.59 -19.28 -18.79
C VAL A 374 -9.10 -20.55 -18.12
N ASN A 375 -9.31 -21.61 -18.90
CA ASN A 375 -9.72 -22.92 -18.36
C ASN A 375 -8.67 -23.45 -17.37
N THR A 376 -9.09 -23.98 -16.22
CA THR A 376 -8.20 -24.70 -15.29
C THR A 376 -7.66 -26.00 -15.90
N ASP A 377 -6.62 -26.56 -15.29
CA ASP A 377 -5.99 -27.80 -15.78
C ASP A 377 -6.97 -28.98 -15.81
N ALA A 378 -7.88 -29.05 -14.82
CA ALA A 378 -8.95 -30.03 -14.78
C ALA A 378 -9.93 -29.86 -15.96
N SER A 379 -10.36 -28.63 -16.23
CA SER A 379 -11.26 -28.29 -17.33
C SER A 379 -10.63 -28.61 -18.69
N VAL A 380 -9.35 -28.25 -18.90
CA VAL A 380 -8.66 -28.57 -20.16
C VAL A 380 -8.49 -30.08 -20.36
N ARG A 381 -8.20 -30.83 -19.28
CA ARG A 381 -8.05 -32.28 -19.34
C ARG A 381 -9.36 -32.98 -19.68
N ALA A 382 -10.48 -32.50 -19.14
CA ALA A 382 -11.81 -33.00 -19.50
C ALA A 382 -12.15 -32.70 -20.97
N LEU A 383 -11.83 -31.49 -21.46
CA LEU A 383 -12.15 -31.06 -22.82
C LEU A 383 -11.26 -31.68 -23.92
N LYS A 384 -9.97 -31.90 -23.63
CA LYS A 384 -8.96 -32.27 -24.65
C LYS A 384 -8.25 -33.59 -24.38
N GLY A 385 -8.56 -34.27 -23.29
CA GLY A 385 -7.98 -35.56 -22.91
C GLY A 385 -6.81 -35.47 -21.91
N PRO A 386 -6.33 -36.62 -21.43
CA PRO A 386 -5.39 -36.72 -20.30
C PRO A 386 -3.98 -36.16 -20.57
N GLU A 387 -3.57 -36.04 -21.85
CA GLU A 387 -2.27 -35.49 -22.23
C GLU A 387 -2.25 -33.94 -22.26
N ARG A 388 -3.37 -33.28 -21.92
CA ARG A 388 -3.53 -31.83 -21.95
C ARG A 388 -4.05 -31.32 -20.58
N PRO A 389 -3.69 -30.09 -20.16
CA PRO A 389 -2.79 -29.15 -20.84
C PRO A 389 -1.31 -29.55 -20.75
N LEU A 390 -0.48 -29.03 -21.66
CA LEU A 390 0.98 -29.16 -21.58
C LEU A 390 1.56 -28.17 -20.56
N ASN A 391 1.03 -26.95 -20.54
CA ASN A 391 1.42 -25.92 -19.59
C ASN A 391 0.43 -25.84 -18.42
N PRO A 392 0.89 -25.87 -17.15
CA PRO A 392 0.02 -25.65 -16.00
C PRO A 392 -0.71 -24.31 -16.06
N LEU A 393 -1.85 -24.21 -15.38
CA LEU A 393 -2.69 -23.00 -15.35
C LEU A 393 -1.91 -21.73 -15.03
N ALA A 394 -1.08 -21.76 -13.99
CA ALA A 394 -0.28 -20.61 -13.57
C ALA A 394 0.63 -20.09 -14.71
N THR A 395 1.26 -21.00 -15.45
CA THR A 395 2.12 -20.68 -16.59
C THR A 395 1.32 -20.03 -17.72
N ARG A 396 0.16 -20.60 -18.07
CA ARG A 396 -0.70 -20.08 -19.15
C ARG A 396 -1.22 -18.68 -18.81
N MET A 397 -1.65 -18.47 -17.57
CA MET A 397 -2.13 -17.18 -17.10
C MET A 397 -1.02 -16.12 -17.07
N ALA A 398 0.19 -16.48 -16.61
CA ALA A 398 1.34 -15.58 -16.61
C ALA A 398 1.74 -15.13 -18.02
N MET A 399 1.74 -16.05 -18.99
CA MET A 399 2.04 -15.72 -20.39
C MET A 399 1.01 -14.74 -20.97
N LEU A 400 -0.28 -14.94 -20.69
CA LEU A 400 -1.35 -14.04 -21.15
C LEU A 400 -1.26 -12.66 -20.48
N ALA A 401 -1.00 -12.63 -19.17
CA ALA A 401 -0.85 -11.41 -18.39
C ALA A 401 0.33 -10.54 -18.87
N ALA A 402 1.35 -11.15 -19.48
CA ALA A 402 2.49 -10.44 -20.05
C ALA A 402 2.19 -9.79 -21.42
N LEU A 403 1.06 -10.10 -22.07
CA LEU A 403 0.71 -9.51 -23.36
C LEU A 403 0.18 -8.09 -23.17
N SER A 404 0.76 -7.13 -23.90
CA SER A 404 0.37 -5.72 -23.80
C SER A 404 -1.06 -5.40 -24.25
N CYS A 405 -1.74 -6.32 -24.93
CA CYS A 405 -3.16 -6.18 -25.30
C CYS A 405 -4.12 -6.78 -24.27
N VAL A 406 -3.64 -7.49 -23.25
CA VAL A 406 -4.46 -8.13 -22.22
C VAL A 406 -4.40 -7.31 -20.94
N ASP A 407 -5.55 -6.94 -20.41
CA ASP A 407 -5.64 -6.23 -19.14
C ASP A 407 -5.75 -7.23 -17.99
N TRP A 408 -6.78 -8.08 -17.96
CA TRP A 408 -7.02 -9.01 -16.84
C TRP A 408 -7.06 -10.46 -17.28
N VAL A 409 -6.53 -11.35 -16.44
CA VAL A 409 -6.59 -12.80 -16.66
C VAL A 409 -7.21 -13.46 -15.45
N VAL A 410 -8.27 -14.25 -15.66
CA VAL A 410 -9.05 -14.89 -14.60
C VAL A 410 -9.22 -16.39 -14.90
N PRO A 411 -9.11 -17.31 -13.92
CA PRO A 411 -9.33 -18.72 -14.16
C PRO A 411 -10.83 -19.08 -14.08
N PHE A 412 -11.25 -20.14 -14.76
CA PHE A 412 -12.56 -20.76 -14.58
C PHE A 412 -12.49 -22.28 -14.80
N THR A 413 -13.33 -23.06 -14.11
CA THR A 413 -13.22 -24.53 -14.07
C THR A 413 -14.34 -25.24 -14.84
N GLU A 414 -15.46 -24.56 -15.00
CA GLU A 414 -16.66 -25.05 -15.67
C GLU A 414 -16.41 -25.39 -17.14
N ASP A 415 -17.28 -26.20 -17.74
CA ASP A 415 -17.19 -26.58 -19.16
C ASP A 415 -17.31 -25.37 -20.09
N THR A 416 -18.11 -24.39 -19.69
CA THR A 416 -18.31 -23.14 -20.40
C THR A 416 -18.10 -21.94 -19.46
N PRO A 417 -17.68 -20.78 -19.97
CA PRO A 417 -17.53 -19.56 -19.16
C PRO A 417 -18.87 -18.88 -18.84
N GLU A 418 -20.02 -19.55 -19.06
CA GLU A 418 -21.35 -18.93 -19.03
C GLU A 418 -21.67 -18.27 -17.69
N ARG A 419 -21.42 -18.96 -16.56
CA ARG A 419 -21.60 -18.38 -15.22
C ARG A 419 -20.81 -17.08 -15.08
N LEU A 420 -19.54 -17.12 -15.48
CA LEU A 420 -18.64 -15.99 -15.35
C LEU A 420 -19.11 -14.80 -16.20
N TYR A 421 -19.55 -15.05 -17.44
CA TYR A 421 -20.09 -14.01 -18.31
C TYR A 421 -21.41 -13.43 -17.78
N CYS A 422 -22.32 -14.25 -17.28
CA CYS A 422 -23.59 -13.76 -16.74
C CYS A 422 -23.44 -13.04 -15.40
N GLN A 423 -22.40 -13.34 -14.63
CA GLN A 423 -22.08 -12.62 -13.40
C GLN A 423 -21.39 -11.29 -13.69
N LEU A 424 -20.42 -11.29 -14.60
CA LEU A 424 -19.59 -10.12 -14.87
C LEU A 424 -20.22 -9.17 -15.89
N LEU A 425 -21.03 -9.66 -16.83
CA LEU A 425 -21.76 -8.93 -17.87
C LEU A 425 -20.89 -8.00 -18.73
N PRO A 426 -19.82 -8.49 -19.41
CA PRO A 426 -18.96 -7.65 -20.25
C PRO A 426 -19.74 -6.95 -21.36
N ASP A 427 -19.22 -5.82 -21.87
CA ASP A 427 -19.87 -5.07 -22.96
C ASP A 427 -19.76 -5.82 -24.30
N VAL A 428 -18.69 -6.60 -24.49
CA VAL A 428 -18.49 -7.43 -25.68
C VAL A 428 -17.90 -8.78 -25.29
N ILE A 429 -18.55 -9.88 -25.69
CA ILE A 429 -17.92 -11.20 -25.74
C ILE A 429 -17.28 -11.39 -27.10
N VAL A 430 -16.02 -11.81 -27.13
CA VAL A 430 -15.30 -12.13 -28.35
C VAL A 430 -14.99 -13.63 -28.39
N LYS A 431 -15.23 -14.24 -29.55
CA LYS A 431 -14.85 -15.62 -29.86
C LYS A 431 -14.16 -15.68 -31.22
N GLY A 432 -13.21 -16.59 -31.37
CA GLY A 432 -12.54 -16.83 -32.65
C GLY A 432 -13.12 -18.02 -33.41
N GLY A 433 -13.14 -17.96 -34.74
CA GLY A 433 -13.38 -19.11 -35.63
C GLY A 433 -14.81 -19.27 -36.12
N ASP A 434 -15.27 -20.52 -36.21
CA ASP A 434 -16.53 -20.90 -36.87
C ASP A 434 -17.77 -20.83 -35.96
N TYR A 435 -17.63 -20.26 -34.75
CA TYR A 435 -18.77 -20.08 -33.86
C TYR A 435 -19.80 -19.18 -34.51
N ARG A 436 -21.08 -19.56 -34.43
CA ARG A 436 -22.16 -18.62 -34.70
C ARG A 436 -22.41 -17.78 -33.44
N PRO A 437 -22.71 -16.47 -33.54
CA PRO A 437 -22.96 -15.64 -32.37
C PRO A 437 -24.01 -16.22 -31.41
N GLU A 438 -25.00 -16.95 -31.92
CA GLU A 438 -26.09 -17.55 -31.14
C GLU A 438 -25.64 -18.78 -30.34
N GLN A 439 -24.46 -19.33 -30.62
CA GLN A 439 -23.92 -20.53 -29.98
C GLN A 439 -22.91 -20.21 -28.87
N VAL A 440 -22.66 -18.93 -28.60
CA VAL A 440 -21.70 -18.50 -27.58
C VAL A 440 -22.35 -18.60 -26.21
N ALA A 441 -21.91 -19.57 -25.41
CA ALA A 441 -22.34 -19.74 -24.02
C ALA A 441 -22.16 -18.43 -23.22
N GLY A 442 -23.20 -17.98 -22.52
CA GLY A 442 -23.27 -16.67 -21.86
C GLY A 442 -23.58 -15.48 -22.76
N GLY A 443 -23.78 -15.68 -24.07
CA GLY A 443 -24.14 -14.61 -25.01
C GLY A 443 -25.52 -14.02 -24.75
N ASP A 444 -26.49 -14.83 -24.34
CA ASP A 444 -27.87 -14.38 -24.14
C ASP A 444 -28.02 -13.44 -22.94
N CYS A 445 -27.37 -13.75 -21.82
CA CYS A 445 -27.38 -12.88 -20.64
C CYS A 445 -26.64 -11.55 -20.89
N VAL A 446 -25.55 -11.58 -21.66
CA VAL A 446 -24.84 -10.35 -22.05
C VAL A 446 -25.68 -9.47 -22.98
N ARG A 447 -26.33 -10.05 -24.00
CA ARG A 447 -27.24 -9.30 -24.89
C ARG A 447 -28.46 -8.75 -24.16
N ALA A 448 -29.04 -9.52 -23.24
CA ALA A 448 -30.16 -9.07 -22.41
C ALA A 448 -29.78 -7.86 -21.54
N ASN A 449 -28.49 -7.70 -21.22
CA ASN A 449 -27.93 -6.56 -20.49
C ASN A 449 -27.33 -5.47 -21.42
N GLY A 450 -27.63 -5.50 -22.72
CA GLY A 450 -27.20 -4.49 -23.70
C GLY A 450 -25.79 -4.66 -24.26
N GLY A 451 -25.11 -5.78 -23.98
CA GLY A 451 -23.81 -6.10 -24.56
C GLY A 451 -23.89 -6.82 -25.91
N GLU A 452 -22.73 -7.07 -26.51
CA GLU A 452 -22.57 -7.64 -27.85
C GLU A 452 -21.81 -8.98 -27.82
N VAL A 453 -21.99 -9.78 -28.86
CA VAL A 453 -21.17 -10.97 -29.13
C VAL A 453 -20.56 -10.82 -30.51
N GLN A 454 -19.23 -10.83 -30.60
CA GLN A 454 -18.50 -10.72 -31.85
C GLN A 454 -17.66 -11.96 -32.14
N ILE A 455 -17.70 -12.38 -33.40
CA ILE A 455 -16.91 -13.51 -33.90
C ILE A 455 -15.81 -12.95 -34.80
N LEU A 456 -14.55 -13.21 -34.42
CA LEU A 456 -13.39 -12.78 -35.18
C LEU A 456 -12.85 -13.93 -36.02
N ALA A 457 -12.47 -13.63 -37.26
CA ALA A 457 -11.85 -14.60 -38.14
C ALA A 457 -10.45 -14.98 -37.63
N PHE A 458 -10.12 -16.28 -37.61
CA PHE A 458 -8.76 -16.72 -37.33
C PHE A 458 -7.83 -16.41 -38.50
N LEU A 459 -6.57 -16.12 -38.19
CA LEU A 459 -5.49 -16.11 -39.18
C LEU A 459 -5.31 -17.53 -39.76
N PRO A 460 -5.42 -17.72 -41.09
CA PRO A 460 -5.18 -19.01 -41.72
C PRO A 460 -3.76 -19.53 -41.43
N GLY A 461 -3.61 -20.84 -41.17
CA GLY A 461 -2.31 -21.52 -41.12
C GLY A 461 -1.64 -21.66 -39.73
N HIS A 462 -2.27 -21.20 -38.65
CA HIS A 462 -1.72 -21.31 -37.29
C HIS A 462 -2.68 -22.00 -36.32
N SER A 463 -2.48 -23.30 -36.06
CA SER A 463 -3.19 -24.07 -35.02
C SER A 463 -2.21 -24.82 -34.14
N THR A 464 -2.49 -24.85 -32.83
CA THR A 464 -1.70 -25.61 -31.84
C THR A 464 -1.63 -27.10 -32.20
N THR A 465 -2.70 -27.66 -32.75
CA THR A 465 -2.76 -29.07 -33.18
C THR A 465 -1.84 -29.31 -34.37
N ALA A 466 -1.84 -28.43 -35.37
CA ALA A 466 -0.98 -28.53 -36.55
C ALA A 466 0.51 -28.35 -36.21
N LEU A 467 0.84 -27.55 -35.19
CA LEU A 467 2.21 -27.38 -34.71
C LEU A 467 2.72 -28.66 -34.04
N LEU A 468 1.87 -29.34 -33.25
CA LEU A 468 2.22 -30.60 -32.57
C LEU A 468 2.33 -31.77 -33.53
N GLU A 469 1.48 -31.84 -34.57
CA GLU A 469 1.62 -32.84 -35.63
C GLU A 469 2.93 -32.67 -36.40
N LYS A 470 3.34 -31.42 -36.69
CA LYS A 470 4.66 -31.14 -37.29
C LYS A 470 5.83 -31.59 -36.40
N ILE A 471 5.71 -31.46 -35.07
CA ILE A 471 6.76 -31.90 -34.14
C ILE A 471 6.77 -33.43 -33.98
N ARG A 472 5.62 -34.09 -34.03
CA ARG A 472 5.50 -35.56 -33.90
C ARG A 472 5.89 -36.32 -35.19
N HIS A 473 5.82 -35.66 -36.36
CA HIS A 473 6.04 -36.29 -37.67
C HIS A 473 7.12 -35.62 -38.53
N GLY A 474 7.86 -34.66 -37.99
CA GLY A 474 8.91 -33.91 -38.69
C GLY A 474 10.29 -34.02 -38.07
#